data_AF-A0A497IE25-F1
#
_entry.id   AF-A0A497IE25-F1
#
_cell.length_a   1.000
_cell.length_b   1.000
_cell.length_c   1.000
_cell.angle_alpha   90.00
_cell.angle_beta   90.00
_cell.angle_gamma   90.00
#
_symmetry.space_group_name_H-M   'P 1'
#
loop_
_entity.id
_entity.type
_entity.pdbx_description
1 polymer ?
#
loop_
_entity_poly.entity_id
_entity_poly.type
_entity_poly.pdbx_seq_one_letter_code
_entity_poly.pdbx_strand_id
1 'polypeptide(L)'
;MPAVQNTAIKKLMKEYEAPKILDYVMGRKNFDQVKFKLVIVNDENEVKRVFATNLNVKEENAQYPFELYGKRWEIETSYRVKQDFKARTTSKRYVVRFFYFMFSACLYNLWILANILVGLVVLKFIPKEPFITAKMFGVMLYTICSFLDPGGG
;
A
#
# COMPACT_ATOMS: atom_id res chain seq x y z
N MET A 1 -3.57 13.80 -1.57
CA MET A 1 -2.12 13.46 -1.54
C MET A 1 -1.49 14.23 -0.39
N PRO A 2 -0.56 13.67 0.40
CA PRO A 2 0.11 14.41 1.47
C PRO A 2 0.81 15.62 0.87
N ALA A 3 0.58 16.79 1.45
CA ALA A 3 1.20 18.02 1.02
C ALA A 3 2.65 18.05 1.48
N VAL A 4 3.55 18.50 0.61
CA VAL A 4 4.97 18.69 0.96
C VAL A 4 5.06 19.74 2.08
N GLN A 5 5.71 19.40 3.19
CA GLN A 5 5.84 20.32 4.33
C GLN A 5 6.83 21.46 4.05
N ASN A 6 6.42 22.39 3.19
CA ASN A 6 7.15 23.64 2.95
C ASN A 6 6.97 24.59 4.15
N THR A 7 7.84 25.60 4.27
CA THR A 7 7.79 26.61 5.36
C THR A 7 6.42 27.26 5.47
N ALA A 8 5.76 27.55 4.34
CA ALA A 8 4.40 28.07 4.29
C ALA A 8 3.37 27.09 4.91
N ILE A 9 3.44 25.81 4.54
CA ILE A 9 2.51 24.78 5.04
C ILE A 9 2.76 24.51 6.54
N LYS A 10 4.02 24.51 6.98
CA LYS A 10 4.35 24.40 8.41
C LYS A 10 3.81 25.58 9.24
N LYS A 11 3.78 26.80 8.67
CA LYS A 11 3.16 27.95 9.32
C LYS A 11 1.64 27.74 9.45
N LEU A 12 0.98 27.32 8.38
CA LEU A 12 -0.45 26.99 8.39
C LEU A 12 -0.80 25.88 9.40
N MET A 13 0.08 24.88 9.57
CA MET A 13 -0.11 23.82 10.59
C MET A 13 -0.04 24.33 12.04
N LYS A 14 0.71 25.41 12.30
CA LYS A 14 0.78 26.05 13.62
C LYS A 14 -0.38 27.01 13.85
N GLU A 15 -0.80 27.69 12.80
CA GLU A 15 -1.81 28.74 12.83
C GLU A 15 -3.24 28.19 12.93
N TYR A 16 -3.51 27.04 12.33
CA TYR A 16 -4.83 26.41 12.33
C TYR A 16 -4.88 25.12 13.16
N GLU A 17 -5.99 24.95 13.88
CA GLU A 17 -6.35 23.71 14.56
C GLU A 17 -7.07 22.75 13.61
N ALA A 18 -6.88 21.45 13.79
CA ALA A 18 -7.51 20.44 12.94
C ALA A 18 -8.90 20.06 13.50
N PRO A 19 -9.89 19.70 12.66
CA PRO A 19 -9.85 19.64 11.20
C PRO A 19 -10.12 21.01 10.55
N LYS A 20 -9.32 21.39 9.54
CA LYS A 20 -9.55 22.62 8.77
C LYS A 20 -9.29 22.44 7.28
N ILE A 21 -10.12 23.09 6.47
CA ILE A 21 -9.99 23.14 5.01
C ILE A 21 -9.66 24.57 4.60
N LEU A 22 -8.61 24.71 3.79
CA LEU A 22 -8.11 25.99 3.30
C LEU A 22 -8.00 25.93 1.78
N ASP A 23 -8.48 26.95 1.09
CA ASP A 23 -8.19 27.12 -0.33
C ASP A 23 -6.76 27.63 -0.49
N TYR A 24 -5.94 26.90 -1.23
CA TYR A 24 -4.53 27.22 -1.43
C TYR A 24 -4.23 27.40 -2.92
N VAL A 25 -3.49 28.47 -3.22
CA VAL A 25 -3.01 28.76 -4.57
C VAL A 25 -1.51 28.57 -4.58
N MET A 26 -1.05 27.63 -5.41
CA MET A 26 0.36 27.35 -5.61
C MET A 26 0.79 27.86 -6.98
N GLY A 27 1.72 28.82 -6.99
CA GLY A 27 2.27 29.36 -8.23
C GLY A 27 3.04 30.66 -7.97
N ARG A 28 3.89 31.04 -8.92
CA ARG A 28 4.59 32.33 -8.92
C ARG A 28 3.78 33.33 -9.73
N LYS A 29 3.84 34.63 -9.42
CA LYS A 29 3.07 35.67 -10.14
C LYS A 29 3.21 35.64 -11.67
N ASN A 30 4.34 35.18 -12.19
CA ASN A 30 4.64 35.12 -13.64
C ASN A 30 4.47 33.71 -14.26
N PHE A 31 3.94 32.73 -13.52
CA PHE A 31 3.76 31.36 -13.99
C PHE A 31 2.34 30.87 -13.70
N ASP A 32 1.98 29.72 -14.26
CA ASP A 32 0.68 29.09 -14.02
C ASP A 32 0.42 28.89 -12.53
N GLN A 33 -0.77 29.28 -12.09
CA GLN A 33 -1.21 29.17 -10.70
C GLN A 33 -2.25 28.06 -10.58
N VAL A 34 -1.98 27.08 -9.72
CA VAL A 34 -2.88 25.96 -9.48
C VAL A 34 -3.60 26.19 -8.16
N LYS A 35 -4.93 26.15 -8.19
CA LYS A 35 -5.78 26.21 -7.01
C LYS A 35 -6.15 24.81 -6.56
N PHE A 36 -5.94 24.50 -5.29
CA PHE A 36 -6.36 23.25 -4.67
C PHE A 36 -6.73 23.46 -3.21
N LYS A 37 -7.45 22.49 -2.63
CA LYS A 37 -7.81 22.52 -1.22
C LYS A 37 -6.74 21.84 -0.37
N LEU A 38 -6.30 22.52 0.67
CA LEU A 38 -5.50 21.96 1.75
C LEU A 38 -6.43 21.49 2.87
N VAL A 39 -6.29 20.24 3.26
CA VAL A 39 -7.05 19.61 4.34
C VAL A 39 -6.06 19.27 5.45
N ILE A 40 -6.23 19.86 6.62
CA ILE A 40 -5.45 19.58 7.82
C ILE A 40 -6.28 18.62 8.68
N VAL A 41 -5.72 17.46 8.97
CA VAL A 41 -6.33 16.41 9.82
C VAL A 41 -5.35 15.94 10.87
N ASN A 42 -5.87 15.54 12.02
CA ASN A 42 -5.10 14.79 13.00
C ASN A 42 -5.19 13.31 12.66
N ASP A 43 -4.02 12.66 12.70
CA ASP A 43 -3.90 11.20 12.69
C ASP A 43 -4.35 10.60 14.03
N GLU A 44 -4.50 9.28 14.11
CA GLU A 44 -4.83 8.55 15.36
C GLU A 44 -3.80 8.78 16.48
N ASN A 45 -2.57 9.16 16.11
CA ASN A 45 -1.48 9.51 17.01
C ASN A 45 -1.40 11.03 17.35
N GLU A 46 -2.47 11.79 17.11
CA GLU A 46 -2.54 13.26 17.27
C GLU A 46 -1.53 14.05 16.42
N VAL A 47 -0.93 13.39 15.41
CA VAL A 47 0.01 14.04 14.50
C VAL A 47 -0.77 14.79 13.43
N LYS A 48 -0.58 16.12 13.34
CA LYS A 48 -1.14 16.94 12.27
C LYS A 48 -0.57 16.52 10.91
N ARG A 49 -1.43 16.05 10.01
CA ARG A 49 -1.10 15.75 8.61
C ARG A 49 -1.87 16.69 7.69
N VAL A 50 -1.19 17.11 6.62
CA VAL A 50 -1.78 18.00 5.63
C VAL A 50 -1.90 17.27 4.30
N PHE A 51 -3.07 17.34 3.68
CA PHE A 51 -3.36 16.76 2.38
C PHE A 51 -3.76 17.84 1.39
N ALA A 52 -3.18 17.80 0.20
CA ALA A 52 -3.66 18.54 -0.96
C ALA A 52 -4.67 17.67 -1.72
N THR A 53 -5.85 18.22 -1.99
CA THR A 53 -6.93 17.55 -2.74
C THR A 53 -7.68 18.51 -3.66
N ASN A 54 -8.09 18.00 -4.81
CA ASN A 54 -9.02 18.70 -5.71
C ASN A 54 -10.48 18.26 -5.47
N LEU A 55 -10.71 17.36 -4.51
CA LEU A 55 -12.05 16.91 -4.15
C LEU A 55 -12.79 18.00 -3.37
N ASN A 56 -14.11 18.06 -3.57
CA ASN A 56 -14.94 18.96 -2.78
C ASN A 56 -15.21 18.35 -1.40
N VAL A 57 -14.28 18.56 -0.48
CA VAL A 57 -14.35 18.06 0.90
C VAL A 57 -14.93 19.16 1.80
N LYS A 58 -15.78 18.76 2.74
CA LYS A 58 -16.31 19.60 3.83
C LYS A 58 -15.64 19.21 5.15
N GLU A 59 -15.71 20.06 6.16
CA GLU A 59 -15.08 19.81 7.48
C GLU A 59 -15.57 18.48 8.11
N GLU A 60 -16.85 18.12 7.89
CA GLU A 60 -17.43 16.82 8.29
C GLU A 60 -16.74 15.59 7.65
N ASN A 61 -16.21 15.75 6.43
CA ASN A 61 -15.58 14.67 5.66
C ASN A 61 -14.06 14.85 5.55
N ALA A 62 -13.46 15.68 6.41
CA ALA A 62 -12.02 15.99 6.36
C ALA A 62 -11.14 14.74 6.50
N GLN A 63 -11.63 13.68 7.15
CA GLN A 63 -10.95 12.38 7.30
C GLN A 63 -10.94 11.54 6.01
N TYR A 64 -11.88 11.74 5.10
CA TYR A 64 -12.02 10.92 3.89
C TYR A 64 -10.74 10.92 3.00
N PRO A 65 -10.08 12.08 2.74
CA PRO A 65 -8.79 12.10 2.05
C PRO A 65 -7.69 11.30 2.74
N PHE A 66 -7.69 11.21 4.07
CA PHE A 66 -6.73 10.43 4.83
C PHE A 66 -6.95 8.93 4.60
N GLU A 67 -8.18 8.45 4.78
CA GLU A 67 -8.55 7.05 4.52
C GLU A 67 -8.29 6.61 3.08
N LEU A 68 -8.67 7.45 2.11
CA LEU A 68 -8.45 7.18 0.69
C LEU A 68 -6.95 7.07 0.37
N TYR A 69 -6.12 7.89 1.02
CA TYR A 69 -4.68 7.82 0.86
C TYR A 69 -4.09 6.59 1.59
N GLY A 70 -4.67 6.17 2.71
CA GLY A 70 -4.34 4.90 3.38
C GLY A 70 -4.46 3.70 2.44
N LYS A 71 -5.54 3.62 1.65
CA LYS A 71 -5.72 2.56 0.63
C LYS A 71 -4.60 2.51 -0.41
N ARG A 72 -3.92 3.63 -0.70
CA ARG A 72 -2.75 3.62 -1.61
C ARG A 72 -1.54 2.95 -0.96
N TRP A 73 -1.34 3.18 0.34
CA TRP A 73 -0.25 2.57 1.10
C TRP A 73 -0.41 1.05 1.20
N GLU A 74 -1.64 0.55 1.26
CA GLU A 74 -1.94 -0.88 1.22
C GLU A 74 -1.42 -1.55 -0.06
N ILE A 75 -1.48 -0.86 -1.21
CA ILE A 75 -0.97 -1.37 -2.48
C ILE A 75 0.56 -1.50 -2.43
N GLU A 76 1.26 -0.50 -1.88
CA GLU A 76 2.72 -0.52 -1.74
C GLU A 76 3.17 -1.64 -0.78
N THR A 77 2.47 -1.76 0.35
CA THR A 77 2.72 -2.84 1.33
C THR A 77 2.45 -4.22 0.71
N SER A 78 1.35 -4.38 -0.03
CA SER A 78 1.03 -5.62 -0.75
C SER A 78 2.09 -5.95 -1.81
N TYR A 79 2.59 -4.94 -2.53
CA TYR A 79 3.64 -5.13 -3.54
C TYR A 79 4.99 -5.53 -2.91
N ARG A 80 5.30 -5.05 -1.70
CA ARG A 80 6.49 -5.48 -0.96
C ARG A 80 6.46 -6.98 -0.65
N VAL A 81 5.29 -7.51 -0.27
CA VAL A 81 5.11 -8.96 -0.04
C VAL A 81 5.17 -9.74 -1.35
N LYS A 82 4.64 -9.21 -2.46
CA LYS A 82 4.76 -9.84 -3.80
C LYS A 82 6.22 -9.89 -4.28
N GLN A 83 7.03 -8.87 -3.97
CA GLN A 83 8.47 -8.86 -4.29
C GLN A 83 9.23 -10.02 -3.61
N ASP A 84 8.82 -10.45 -2.42
CA ASP A 84 9.46 -11.59 -1.73
C ASP A 84 9.28 -12.91 -2.50
N PHE A 85 8.21 -13.04 -3.29
CA PHE A 85 7.97 -14.19 -4.16
C PHE A 85 8.64 -14.06 -5.54
N LYS A 86 9.25 -12.92 -5.86
CA LYS A 86 9.83 -12.69 -7.18
C LYS A 86 11.24 -13.28 -7.22
N ALA A 87 11.42 -14.32 -8.02
CA ALA A 87 12.75 -14.85 -8.33
C ALA A 87 13.65 -13.76 -8.92
N ARG A 88 14.86 -13.57 -8.38
CA ARG A 88 15.86 -12.65 -8.94
C ARG A 88 16.43 -13.27 -10.21
N THR A 89 15.98 -12.79 -11.36
CA THR A 89 16.43 -13.29 -12.67
C THR A 89 17.45 -12.32 -13.29
N THR A 90 18.61 -12.83 -13.69
CA THR A 90 19.62 -12.09 -14.47
C THR A 90 19.41 -12.18 -15.98
N SER A 91 18.37 -12.89 -16.43
CA SER A 91 18.09 -13.10 -17.86
C SER A 91 17.66 -11.81 -18.59
N LYS A 92 18.23 -11.58 -19.78
CA LYS A 92 17.94 -10.43 -20.65
C LYS A 92 16.70 -10.62 -21.53
N ARG A 93 16.15 -11.84 -21.62
CA ARG A 93 14.98 -12.13 -22.47
C ARG A 93 13.69 -11.67 -21.79
N TYR A 94 12.94 -10.80 -22.48
CA TYR A 94 11.67 -10.24 -21.97
C TYR A 94 10.66 -11.32 -21.58
N VAL A 95 10.48 -12.35 -22.41
CA VAL A 95 9.53 -13.46 -22.18
C VAL A 95 9.79 -14.15 -20.84
N VAL A 96 11.05 -14.37 -20.50
CA VAL A 96 11.45 -15.01 -19.24
C VAL A 96 11.09 -14.11 -18.06
N ARG A 97 11.38 -12.81 -18.13
CA ARG A 97 11.01 -11.84 -17.08
C ARG A 97 9.49 -11.74 -16.89
N PHE A 98 8.73 -11.76 -17.98
CA PHE A 98 7.26 -11.74 -17.94
C PHE A 98 6.69 -13.01 -17.33
N PHE A 99 7.22 -14.18 -17.71
CA PHE A 99 6.84 -15.44 -17.11
C PHE A 99 7.07 -15.45 -15.59
N TYR A 100 8.26 -15.07 -15.12
CA TYR A 100 8.54 -15.01 -13.68
C TYR A 100 7.67 -14.00 -12.94
N PHE A 101 7.28 -12.90 -13.59
CA PHE A 101 6.33 -11.95 -13.02
C PHE A 101 4.93 -12.56 -12.87
N MET A 102 4.40 -13.20 -13.91
CA MET A 102 3.11 -13.89 -13.83
C MET A 102 3.15 -15.05 -12.83
N PHE A 103 4.23 -15.82 -12.82
CA PHE A 103 4.44 -16.93 -11.89
C PHE A 103 4.46 -16.47 -10.44
N SER A 104 5.16 -15.36 -10.15
CA SER A 104 5.15 -14.71 -8.82
C SER A 104 3.74 -14.26 -8.42
N ALA A 105 2.95 -13.72 -9.35
CA ALA A 105 1.56 -13.36 -9.10
C ALA A 105 0.68 -14.61 -8.81
N CYS A 106 0.88 -15.71 -9.53
CA CYS A 106 0.20 -16.98 -9.27
C CYS A 106 0.54 -17.55 -7.89
N LEU A 107 1.83 -17.57 -7.50
CA LEU A 107 2.26 -18.02 -6.18
C LEU A 107 1.65 -17.18 -5.05
N TYR A 108 1.59 -15.86 -5.23
CA TYR A 108 0.95 -14.95 -4.27
C TYR A 108 -0.55 -15.24 -4.13
N ASN A 109 -1.25 -15.46 -5.25
CA ASN A 109 -2.68 -15.81 -5.23
C ASN A 109 -2.93 -17.17 -4.58
N LEU A 110 -2.06 -18.16 -4.85
CA LEU A 110 -2.13 -19.48 -4.22
C LEU A 110 -1.88 -19.40 -2.70
N TRP A 111 -0.94 -18.57 -2.28
CA TRP A 111 -0.67 -18.31 -0.87
C TRP A 111 -1.87 -17.68 -0.14
N ILE A 112 -2.55 -16.70 -0.76
CA ILE A 112 -3.79 -16.13 -0.22
C ILE A 112 -4.88 -17.19 -0.15
N LEU A 113 -5.06 -17.97 -1.21
CA LEU A 113 -6.06 -19.04 -1.25
C LEU A 113 -5.81 -20.07 -0.14
N ALA A 114 -4.55 -20.47 0.07
CA ALA A 114 -4.17 -21.36 1.16
C ALA A 114 -4.48 -20.76 2.54
N ASN A 115 -4.20 -19.47 2.75
CA ASN A 115 -4.57 -18.78 3.99
C ASN A 115 -6.08 -18.72 4.22
N ILE A 116 -6.87 -18.45 3.17
CA ILE A 116 -8.34 -18.43 3.25
C ILE A 116 -8.85 -19.83 3.57
N LEU A 117 -8.33 -20.87 2.90
CA LEU A 117 -8.74 -22.25 3.11
C LEU A 117 -8.40 -22.72 4.53
N VAL A 118 -7.19 -22.43 5.02
CA VAL A 118 -6.79 -22.73 6.40
C VAL A 118 -7.66 -21.97 7.40
N GLY A 119 -7.92 -20.68 7.15
CA GLY A 119 -8.82 -19.88 7.98
C GLY A 119 -10.24 -20.47 8.05
N LEU A 120 -10.78 -20.90 6.92
CA LEU A 120 -12.13 -21.47 6.84
C LEU A 120 -12.20 -22.86 7.50
N VAL A 121 -11.24 -23.74 7.20
CA VAL A 121 -11.21 -25.13 7.69
C VAL A 121 -10.84 -25.21 9.17
N VAL A 122 -9.84 -24.44 9.62
CA VAL A 122 -9.29 -24.54 10.98
C VAL A 122 -9.95 -23.54 11.94
N LEU A 123 -10.16 -22.29 11.50
CA LEU A 123 -10.56 -21.19 12.37
C LEU A 123 -12.03 -20.76 12.21
N LYS A 124 -12.74 -21.21 11.16
CA LYS A 124 -14.11 -20.79 10.77
C LYS A 124 -14.33 -19.27 10.64
N PHE A 125 -13.25 -18.49 10.57
CA PHE A 125 -13.29 -17.05 10.29
C PHE A 125 -12.21 -16.69 9.26
N ILE A 126 -12.39 -15.58 8.55
CA ILE A 126 -11.41 -15.09 7.57
C ILE A 126 -10.44 -14.16 8.32
N PRO A 127 -9.19 -14.59 8.61
CA PRO A 127 -8.24 -13.74 9.28
C PRO A 127 -7.86 -12.55 8.38
N LYS A 128 -7.86 -11.35 8.97
CA LYS A 128 -7.45 -10.11 8.29
C LYS A 128 -5.95 -10.11 7.97
N GLU A 129 -5.17 -10.89 8.73
CA GLU A 129 -3.74 -11.08 8.54
C GLU A 129 -3.45 -12.54 8.14
N PRO A 130 -2.53 -12.78 7.19
CA PRO A 130 -2.22 -14.13 6.75
C PRO A 130 -1.52 -14.91 7.88
N PHE A 131 -2.15 -16.00 8.33
CA PHE A 131 -1.61 -16.88 9.37
C PHE A 131 -0.31 -17.58 8.91
N ILE A 132 -0.26 -17.97 7.64
CA ILE A 132 0.94 -18.53 7.01
C ILE A 132 1.69 -17.36 6.41
N THR A 133 2.91 -17.08 6.87
CA THR A 133 3.76 -16.05 6.25
C THR A 133 4.24 -16.53 4.87
N ALA A 134 4.48 -15.61 3.93
CA ALA A 134 5.01 -15.89 2.60
C ALA A 134 6.23 -16.84 2.62
N LYS A 135 7.15 -16.65 3.58
CA LYS A 135 8.32 -17.51 3.80
C LYS A 135 7.94 -18.95 4.19
N MET A 136 6.99 -19.12 5.10
CA MET A 136 6.50 -20.44 5.53
C MET A 136 5.84 -21.18 4.37
N PHE A 137 5.08 -20.47 3.54
CA PHE A 137 4.48 -21.04 2.34
C PHE A 137 5.55 -21.52 1.34
N GLY A 138 6.58 -20.71 1.12
CA GLY A 138 7.73 -21.10 0.29
C GLY A 138 8.45 -22.35 0.80
N VAL A 139 8.68 -22.44 2.12
CA VAL A 139 9.31 -23.62 2.73
C VAL A 139 8.40 -24.84 2.63
N MET A 140 7.10 -24.72 2.90
CA MET A 140 6.16 -25.84 2.74
C MET A 140 6.12 -26.35 1.30
N LEU A 141 6.12 -25.44 0.32
CA LEU A 141 6.13 -25.83 -1.09
C LEU A 141 7.44 -26.53 -1.47
N TYR A 142 8.59 -26.03 -0.99
CA TYR A 142 9.88 -26.71 -1.17
C TYR A 142 9.91 -28.10 -0.53
N THR A 143 9.40 -28.25 0.70
CA THR A 143 9.30 -29.54 1.38
C THR A 143 8.39 -30.52 0.63
N ILE A 144 7.23 -30.07 0.15
CA ILE A 144 6.31 -30.90 -0.63
C ILE A 144 6.96 -31.33 -1.95
N CYS A 145 7.60 -30.40 -2.67
CA CYS A 145 8.33 -30.73 -3.89
C CYS A 145 9.48 -31.71 -3.63
N SER A 146 10.23 -31.54 -2.54
CA SER A 146 11.34 -32.43 -2.16
C SER A 146 10.86 -33.80 -1.68
N PHE A 147 9.62 -33.88 -1.18
CA PHE A 147 8.97 -35.13 -0.80
C PHE A 147 8.40 -35.89 -2.01
N LEU A 148 7.89 -35.14 -3.00
CA LEU A 148 7.34 -35.70 -4.26
C LEU A 148 8.44 -36.11 -5.24
N ASP A 149 9.61 -35.48 -5.19
CA ASP A 149 10.81 -35.88 -5.93
C ASP A 149 11.91 -36.26 -4.92
N PRO A 150 11.89 -37.48 -4.37
CA PRO A 150 12.92 -37.96 -3.46
C PRO A 150 14.16 -38.30 -4.28
N GLY A 151 14.83 -37.29 -4.85
CA GLY A 151 16.12 -37.39 -5.54
C GLY A 151 16.31 -38.68 -6.33
N GLY A 152 15.76 -38.75 -7.54
CA GLY A 152 16.17 -39.78 -8.49
C GLY A 152 17.64 -39.59 -8.90
N GLY A 153 18.53 -40.31 -8.21
CA GLY A 153 19.95 -40.48 -8.51
C GLY A 153 20.46 -41.77 -7.89
#